data_AF-A0A9E3S969-F1
#
_entry.id   AF-A0A9E3S969-F1
#
_cell.length_a   1.000
_cell.length_b   1.000
_cell.length_c   1.000
_cell.angle_alpha   90.00
_cell.angle_beta   90.00
_cell.angle_gamma   90.00
#
_symmetry.space_group_name_H-M   'P 1'
#
loop_
_entity.id
_entity.type
_entity.pdbx_description
1 polymer ?
#
loop_
_entity_poly.entity_id
_entity_poly.type
_entity_poly.pdbx_seq_one_letter_code
_entity_poly.pdbx_strand_id
1 'polypeptide(L)' 'MPDIEIWRFAGEQEYCIVSANSDFNQLAFVNGPPPQVVWLRLGTATTEEICDCLRQHKSAIETFLAQDEEAVLEITS' A
#
# COMPACT_ATOMS: atom_id res chain seq x y z
N MET A 1 -18.12 -5.54 -2.45
CA MET A 1 -17.57 -4.53 -1.51
C MET A 1 -16.82 -3.52 -2.35
N PRO A 2 -17.17 -2.23 -2.31
CA PRO A 2 -16.48 -1.17 -3.04
C PRO A 2 -15.16 -0.78 -2.36
N ASP A 3 -14.21 -0.25 -3.11
CA ASP A 3 -12.85 0.11 -2.66
C ASP A 3 -12.85 1.11 -1.49
N ILE A 4 -13.88 1.95 -1.41
CA ILE A 4 -14.13 2.89 -0.31
C ILE A 4 -14.41 2.19 1.03
N GLU A 5 -15.03 1.01 1.03
CA GLU A 5 -15.24 0.24 2.27
C GLU A 5 -13.92 -0.34 2.77
N ILE A 6 -13.08 -0.86 1.86
CA ILE A 6 -11.74 -1.36 2.21
C ILE A 6 -10.88 -0.20 2.74
N TRP A 7 -10.96 0.97 2.11
CA TRP A 7 -10.30 2.19 2.56
C TRP A 7 -10.68 2.59 3.98
N ARG A 8 -11.99 2.71 4.25
CA ARG A 8 -12.49 3.06 5.58
C ARG A 8 -12.13 2.01 6.62
N PHE A 9 -12.28 0.74 6.29
CA PHE A 9 -11.93 -0.35 7.19
C PHE A 9 -10.42 -0.34 7.52
N ALA A 10 -9.56 -0.12 6.52
CA ALA A 10 -8.13 -0.02 6.74
C ALA A 10 -7.76 1.21 7.59
N GLY A 11 -8.36 2.38 7.32
CA GLY A 11 -8.14 3.58 8.13
C GLY A 11 -8.59 3.43 9.58
N GLU A 12 -9.78 2.86 9.82
CA GLU A 12 -10.31 2.62 11.18
C GLU A 12 -9.52 1.56 11.96
N GLN A 13 -8.80 0.70 11.27
CA GLN A 13 -8.00 -0.37 11.88
C GLN A 13 -6.49 -0.09 11.84
N GLU A 14 -6.08 1.10 11.39
CA GLU A 14 -4.67 1.48 11.22
C GLU A 14 -3.89 0.48 10.34
N TYR A 15 -4.56 -0.11 9.35
CA TYR A 15 -3.96 -1.04 8.40
C TYR A 15 -3.38 -0.32 7.18
N CYS A 16 -2.33 -0.92 6.64
CA CYS A 16 -1.77 -0.56 5.35
C CYS A 16 -2.46 -1.35 4.23
N ILE A 17 -2.82 -0.66 3.15
CA ILE A 17 -3.39 -1.31 1.96
C ILE A 17 -2.26 -1.66 1.01
N VAL A 18 -2.11 -2.93 0.65
CA VAL A 18 -1.15 -3.37 -0.37
C VAL A 18 -1.91 -3.73 -1.64
N SER A 19 -1.63 -3.05 -2.73
CA SER A 19 -2.27 -3.33 -4.02
C SER A 19 -1.33 -3.11 -5.18
N ALA A 20 -1.46 -3.90 -6.25
CA ALA A 20 -0.78 -3.64 -7.52
C ALA A 20 -1.55 -2.65 -8.42
N ASN A 21 -2.78 -2.31 -8.04
CA ASN A 21 -3.65 -1.41 -8.80
C ASN A 21 -3.53 0.05 -8.34
N SER A 22 -3.66 0.98 -9.27
CA SER A 22 -3.59 2.43 -8.99
C SER A 22 -4.83 2.99 -8.29
N ASP A 23 -5.94 2.24 -8.23
CA ASP A 23 -7.21 2.73 -7.66
C ASP A 23 -7.06 3.20 -6.20
N PHE A 24 -6.26 2.49 -5.39
CA PHE A 24 -6.01 2.86 -3.99
C PHE A 24 -5.09 4.07 -3.84
N ASN A 25 -4.19 4.31 -4.79
CA ASN A 25 -3.34 5.50 -4.82
C ASN A 25 -4.21 6.76 -5.03
N GLN A 26 -5.19 6.67 -5.92
CA GLN A 26 -6.15 7.75 -6.12
C GLN A 26 -7.01 7.99 -4.87
N LEU A 27 -7.40 6.94 -4.14
CA LEU A 27 -8.09 7.08 -2.86
C LEU A 27 -7.21 7.75 -1.79
N ALA A 28 -5.92 7.41 -1.73
CA ALA A 28 -4.95 8.04 -0.83
C ALA A 28 -4.74 9.52 -1.14
N PHE A 29 -4.69 9.87 -2.43
CA PHE A 29 -4.58 11.26 -2.87
C PHE A 29 -5.84 12.07 -2.53
N VAL A 30 -7.02 11.47 -2.67
CA VAL A 30 -8.31 12.15 -2.45
C VAL A 30 -8.66 12.26 -0.97
N ASN A 31 -8.45 11.22 -0.17
CA ASN A 31 -8.84 11.19 1.24
C ASN A 31 -7.70 11.60 2.19
N GLY A 32 -6.44 11.57 1.72
CA GLY A 32 -5.27 11.74 2.56
C GLY A 32 -4.99 10.51 3.44
N PRO A 33 -3.78 10.40 4.02
CA PRO A 33 -3.51 9.44 5.07
C PRO A 33 -4.24 9.82 6.37
N PRO A 34 -4.62 8.85 7.23
CA PRO A 34 -4.54 7.37 7.06
C PRO A 34 -5.76 6.77 6.32
N PRO A 35 -5.66 5.58 5.67
CA PRO A 35 -4.58 4.58 5.67
C PRO A 35 -3.44 4.86 4.67
N GLN A 36 -2.28 4.24 4.94
CA GLN A 36 -1.14 4.23 4.03
C GLN A 36 -1.29 3.15 2.95
N VAL A 37 -0.80 3.43 1.74
CA VAL A 37 -0.92 2.51 0.59
C VAL A 37 0.45 2.08 0.10
N VAL A 38 0.67 0.79 -0.03
CA VAL A 38 1.83 0.21 -0.71
C VAL A 38 1.40 -0.21 -2.11
N TRP A 39 1.95 0.46 -3.11
CA TRP A 39 1.71 0.18 -4.51
C TRP A 39 2.80 -0.74 -5.10
N LEU A 40 2.42 -1.97 -5.45
CA LEU A 40 3.32 -2.95 -6.04
C LEU A 40 3.33 -2.85 -7.57
N ARG A 41 4.38 -2.28 -8.15
CA ARG A 41 4.59 -2.21 -9.61
C ARG A 41 5.46 -3.36 -10.10
N LEU A 42 4.98 -4.58 -9.88
CA LEU A 42 5.71 -5.82 -10.18
C LEU A 42 5.29 -6.46 -11.52
N GLY A 43 4.34 -5.89 -12.25
CA GLY A 43 3.86 -6.43 -13.53
C GLY A 43 3.22 -7.82 -13.37
N THR A 44 3.60 -8.77 -14.21
CA THR A 44 3.22 -10.20 -14.08
C THR A 44 4.12 -10.90 -13.06
N ALA A 45 3.97 -10.54 -11.79
CA ALA A 45 4.61 -11.23 -10.69
C ALA A 45 3.72 -12.34 -10.14
N THR A 46 4.33 -13.46 -9.76
CA THR A 46 3.63 -14.52 -9.03
C THR A 46 3.47 -14.11 -7.57
N THR A 47 2.59 -14.80 -6.85
CA THR A 47 2.42 -14.60 -5.39
C THR A 47 3.74 -14.75 -4.63
N GLU A 48 4.63 -15.63 -5.10
CA GLU A 48 5.97 -15.84 -4.52
C GLU A 48 6.87 -14.62 -4.72
N GLU A 49 6.94 -14.08 -5.94
CA GLU A 49 7.71 -12.87 -6.25
C GLU A 49 7.21 -11.66 -5.45
N ILE A 50 5.88 -11.52 -5.31
CA ILE A 50 5.27 -10.48 -4.47
C ILE A 50 5.69 -10.65 -3.02
N CYS A 51 5.67 -11.87 -2.49
CA CYS A 51 6.10 -12.15 -1.12
C CYS A 51 7.60 -11.88 -0.92
N ASP A 52 8.44 -12.24 -1.88
CA ASP A 52 9.88 -11.99 -1.78
C ASP A 52 10.18 -10.49 -1.86
N CYS A 53 9.53 -9.79 -2.79
CA CYS A 53 9.64 -8.34 -2.92
C CYS A 53 9.19 -7.61 -1.64
N LEU A 54 8.06 -8.01 -1.05
CA LEU A 54 7.58 -7.48 0.23
C LEU A 54 8.56 -7.76 1.37
N ARG A 55 9.21 -8.94 1.40
CA ARG A 55 10.25 -9.25 2.40
C ARG A 55 11.51 -8.40 2.19
N GLN A 56 11.92 -8.21 0.94
CA GLN A 56 13.08 -7.39 0.58
C GLN A 56 12.87 -5.93 0.95
N HIS A 57 11.67 -5.41 0.68
CA HIS A 57 11.28 -4.03 0.98
C HIS A 57 10.65 -3.86 2.36
N LYS A 58 10.67 -4.90 3.22
CA LYS A 58 10.07 -4.86 4.55
C LYS A 58 10.57 -3.66 5.36
N SER A 59 11.88 -3.44 5.37
CA SER A 59 12.47 -2.30 6.10
C SER A 59 11.99 -0.94 5.56
N ALA A 60 11.77 -0.82 4.25
CA ALA A 60 11.24 0.39 3.63
C ALA A 60 9.78 0.60 4.03
N ILE A 61 8.96 -0.48 4.03
CA ILE A 61 7.57 -0.44 4.48
C ILE A 61 7.49 -0.06 5.97
N GLU A 62 8.34 -0.63 6.83
CA GLU A 62 8.37 -0.29 8.26
C GLU A 62 8.79 1.18 8.49
N THR A 63 9.73 1.69 7.68
CA THR A 63 10.15 3.10 7.74
C THR A 63 9.03 4.02 7.27
N PHE A 64 8.38 3.68 6.15
CA PHE A 64 7.22 4.38 5.60
C PHE A 64 6.04 4.40 6.59
N LEU A 65 5.74 3.26 7.23
CA LEU A 65 4.73 3.17 8.29
C LEU A 65 5.04 4.07 9.48
N ALA A 66 6.31 4.31 9.77
CA ALA A 66 6.75 5.23 10.81
C ALA A 66 6.79 6.70 10.36
N GLN A 67 6.75 6.98 9.05
CA GLN A 67 6.75 8.32 8.48
C GLN A 67 5.31 8.70 8.10
N ASP A 68 4.64 9.50 8.94
CA ASP A 68 3.27 9.98 8.69
C ASP A 68 3.14 10.97 7.50
N GLU A 69 4.25 11.24 6.81
CA GLU A 69 4.33 12.27 5.78
C GLU A 69 4.02 11.74 4.37
N GLU A 70 4.19 10.43 4.13
CA GLU A 70 3.94 9.81 2.84
C GLU A 70 2.66 8.95 2.86
N ALA A 71 1.73 9.24 1.95
CA ALA A 71 0.48 8.48 1.83
C ALA A 71 0.62 7.19 1.01
N VAL A 72 1.61 7.15 0.10
CA VAL A 72 1.80 6.04 -0.83
C VAL A 72 3.28 5.68 -0.98
N LEU A 73 3.61 4.40 -0.80
CA LEU A 73 4.92 3.83 -1.08
C LEU A 73 4.87 3.03 -2.39
N GLU A 74 5.65 3.41 -3.39
CA GLU A 74 5.80 2.64 -4.62
C GLU A 74 6.96 1.64 -4.50
N ILE A 75 6.69 0.36 -4.76
CA ILE A 75 7.71 -0.69 -4.81
C ILE A 75 7.78 -1.21 -6.25
N THR A 76 8.96 -1.05 -6.86
CA THR A 76 9.33 -1.56 -8.18
C THR A 76 10.38 -2.65 -8.04
N SER A 77 10.28 -3.72 -8.83
CA SER A 77 11.36 -4.71 -8.97
C SER A 77 12.40 -4.29 -9.99
#